data_AF-A0A9E2BBD4-F1
#
_entry.id   AF-A0A9E2BBD4-F1
#
_cell.length_a   1.000
_cell.length_b   1.000
_cell.length_c   1.000
_cell.angle_alpha   90.00
_cell.angle_beta   90.00
_cell.angle_gamma   90.00
#
_symmetry.space_group_name_H-M   'P 1'
#
loop_
_entity.id
_entity.type
_entity.pdbx_description
1 polymer ?
#
loop_
_entity_poly.entity_id
_entity_poly.type
_entity_poly.pdbx_seq_one_letter_code
_entity_poly.pdbx_strand_id
1 'polypeptide(L)'
;GWTIADVGKQRNDAIVAVGMMFVISGSIMAAAAGTLYVEGLGLDNASQMIGLLEPLAGSFATTIFVVGIVAAGVSSQFPNVLMLPWLLCDFNQSERDMTLPRYRIIVLVITLLGLVVPIFEARPVFVMIISQAFNAVILPVTVACILYLGNRRDLMGEHRNTTTANVVLTAILLFSLVTTSMGIRGVWQIIAS
;
A
#
# COMPACT_ATOMS: atom_id res chain seq x y z
N GLY A 1 -7.74 21.33 5.86
CA GLY A 1 -6.71 20.29 6.05
C GLY A 1 -6.02 20.50 7.39
N TRP A 2 -5.17 19.58 7.82
CA TRP A 2 -4.37 19.75 9.03
C TRP A 2 -3.39 20.92 8.92
N THR A 3 -3.13 21.58 10.04
CA THR A 3 -2.22 22.74 10.14
C THR A 3 -0.96 22.39 10.93
N ILE A 4 0.00 23.32 11.00
CA ILE A 4 1.24 23.13 11.79
C ILE A 4 0.95 22.88 13.28
N ALA A 5 -0.17 23.40 13.81
CA ALA A 5 -0.59 23.15 15.19
C ALA A 5 -0.99 21.68 15.44
N ASP A 6 -1.35 20.92 14.40
CA ASP A 6 -1.86 19.56 14.53
C ASP A 6 -0.76 18.49 14.55
N VAL A 7 0.51 18.85 14.34
CA VAL A 7 1.65 17.91 14.14
C VAL A 7 1.70 16.78 15.19
N GLY A 8 1.42 17.09 16.46
CA GLY A 8 1.36 16.08 17.53
C GLY A 8 0.24 15.06 17.33
N LYS A 9 -0.94 15.51 16.90
CA LYS A 9 -2.08 14.64 16.57
C LYS A 9 -1.79 13.80 15.33
N GLN A 10 -1.14 14.39 14.32
CA GLN A 10 -0.72 13.66 13.10
C GLN A 10 0.23 12.52 13.44
N ARG A 11 1.21 12.78 14.32
CA ARG A 11 2.20 11.78 14.72
C ARG A 11 1.55 10.65 15.49
N ASN A 12 0.65 10.94 16.43
CA ASN A 12 -0.03 9.92 17.21
C ASN A 12 -0.94 9.05 16.33
N ASP A 13 -1.69 9.67 15.41
CA ASP A 13 -2.51 8.97 14.43
C ASP A 13 -1.68 8.02 13.56
N ALA A 14 -0.55 8.52 13.02
CA ALA A 14 0.38 7.71 12.25
C ALA A 14 0.97 6.53 13.04
N ILE A 15 1.37 6.75 14.31
CA ILE A 15 1.91 5.69 15.17
C ILE A 15 0.86 4.61 15.44
N VAL A 16 -0.37 5.01 15.75
CA VAL A 16 -1.48 4.08 16.02
C VAL A 16 -1.82 3.29 14.76
N ALA A 17 -1.92 3.96 13.60
CA ALA A 17 -2.18 3.30 12.31
C ALA A 17 -1.11 2.27 11.95
N VAL A 18 0.18 2.64 12.03
CA VAL A 18 1.30 1.73 11.73
C VAL A 18 1.36 0.59 12.75
N GLY A 19 1.11 0.86 14.03
CA GLY A 19 1.08 -0.17 15.07
C GLY A 19 -0.02 -1.20 14.83
N MET A 20 -1.24 -0.77 14.50
CA MET A 20 -2.33 -1.67 14.15
C MET A 20 -2.02 -2.48 12.88
N MET A 21 -1.45 -1.84 11.86
CA MET A 21 -1.04 -2.52 10.63
C MET A 21 -0.01 -3.62 10.93
N PHE A 22 0.98 -3.33 11.76
CA PHE A 22 2.00 -4.32 12.16
C PHE A 22 1.37 -5.52 12.88
N VAL A 23 0.47 -5.30 13.84
CA VAL A 23 -0.21 -6.37 14.59
C VAL A 23 -1.07 -7.23 13.66
N ILE A 24 -1.84 -6.61 12.77
CA ILE A 24 -2.72 -7.33 11.84
C ILE A 24 -1.88 -8.15 10.84
N SER A 25 -0.89 -7.52 10.18
CA SER A 25 -0.01 -8.21 9.23
C SER A 25 0.78 -9.33 9.90
N GLY A 26 1.29 -9.12 11.12
CA GLY A 26 2.00 -10.13 11.88
C GLY A 26 1.11 -11.32 12.25
N SER A 27 -0.14 -11.06 12.65
CA SER A 27 -1.12 -12.11 12.98
C SER A 27 -1.47 -12.96 11.76
N ILE A 28 -1.69 -12.34 10.60
CA ILE A 28 -1.96 -13.05 9.33
C ILE A 28 -0.76 -13.90 8.93
N MET A 29 0.46 -13.35 9.03
CA MET A 29 1.68 -14.05 8.68
C MET A 29 1.94 -15.24 9.60
N ALA A 30 1.73 -15.08 10.91
CA ALA A 30 1.85 -16.17 11.88
C ALA A 30 0.82 -17.28 11.63
N ALA A 31 -0.43 -16.92 11.32
CA ALA A 31 -1.47 -17.87 10.97
C ALA A 31 -1.12 -18.65 9.69
N ALA A 32 -0.68 -17.96 8.63
CA ALA A 32 -0.27 -18.59 7.38
C ALA A 32 0.96 -19.50 7.55
N ALA A 33 1.93 -19.10 8.39
CA ALA A 33 3.09 -19.93 8.70
C ALA A 33 2.71 -21.20 9.52
N GLY A 34 1.70 -21.10 10.39
CA GLY A 34 1.23 -22.22 11.20
C GLY A 34 0.37 -23.25 10.45
N THR A 35 -0.29 -22.84 9.37
CA THR A 35 -1.20 -23.71 8.62
C THR A 35 -0.64 -24.03 7.23
N LEU A 36 -0.56 -23.02 6.38
CA LEU A 36 -0.30 -23.16 4.95
C LEU A 36 1.13 -23.63 4.65
N TYR A 37 2.11 -23.14 5.41
CA TYR A 37 3.51 -23.56 5.25
C TYR A 37 3.72 -25.03 5.64
N VAL A 38 2.99 -25.52 6.64
CA VAL A 38 3.08 -26.91 7.12
C VAL A 38 2.47 -27.88 6.10
N GLU A 39 1.41 -27.47 5.41
CA GLU A 39 0.74 -28.27 4.37
C GLU A 39 1.43 -28.19 3.00
N GLY A 40 2.43 -27.30 2.83
CA GLY A 40 3.16 -27.14 1.57
C GLY A 40 2.31 -26.56 0.42
N LEU A 41 1.18 -25.92 0.74
CA LEU A 41 0.23 -25.39 -0.24
C LEU A 41 0.63 -23.96 -0.66
N GLY A 42 0.73 -23.74 -1.96
CA GLY A 42 0.82 -22.39 -2.55
C GLY A 42 -0.58 -21.81 -2.78
N LEU A 43 -0.77 -20.52 -2.50
CA LEU A 43 -2.01 -19.81 -2.80
C LEU A 43 -1.83 -18.94 -4.03
N ASP A 44 -2.67 -19.16 -5.04
CA ASP A 44 -2.75 -18.32 -6.24
C ASP A 44 -3.95 -17.35 -6.19
N ASN A 45 -4.92 -17.61 -5.31
CA ASN A 45 -6.15 -16.83 -5.20
C ASN A 45 -6.69 -16.75 -3.75
N ALA A 46 -7.34 -15.64 -3.40
CA ALA A 46 -8.03 -15.49 -2.11
C ALA A 46 -9.17 -16.51 -1.93
N SER A 47 -9.80 -16.96 -3.03
CA SER A 47 -10.84 -17.99 -2.99
C SER A 47 -10.34 -19.35 -2.49
N GLN A 48 -9.06 -19.68 -2.73
CA GLN A 48 -8.46 -20.92 -2.24
C GLN A 48 -8.29 -20.88 -0.71
N MET A 49 -8.04 -19.71 -0.12
CA MET A 49 -7.96 -19.55 1.33
C MET A 49 -9.29 -19.87 2.01
N ILE A 50 -10.40 -19.49 1.38
CA ILE A 50 -11.75 -19.72 1.92
C ILE A 50 -12.02 -21.22 2.06
N GLY A 51 -11.72 -22.01 1.01
CA GLY A 51 -11.91 -23.47 1.03
C GLY A 51 -11.00 -24.21 2.02
N LEU A 52 -9.82 -23.66 2.31
CA LEU A 52 -8.91 -24.20 3.33
C LEU A 52 -9.33 -23.81 4.76
N LEU A 53 -9.88 -22.61 4.94
CA LEU A 53 -10.33 -22.10 6.24
C LEU A 53 -11.67 -22.71 6.67
N GLU A 54 -12.56 -23.06 5.75
CA GLU A 54 -13.88 -23.61 6.07
C GLU A 54 -13.86 -24.86 6.97
N PRO A 55 -13.06 -25.92 6.69
CA PRO A 55 -12.99 -27.08 7.57
C PRO A 55 -12.24 -26.83 8.89
N LEU A 56 -11.35 -25.82 8.94
CA LEU A 56 -10.51 -25.52 10.11
C LEU A 56 -11.17 -24.53 11.09
N ALA A 57 -11.86 -23.51 10.58
CA ALA A 57 -12.42 -22.40 11.34
C ALA A 57 -13.95 -22.43 11.43
N GLY A 58 -14.60 -23.26 10.61
CA GLY A 58 -16.05 -23.38 10.52
C GLY A 58 -16.72 -22.33 9.61
N SER A 59 -18.00 -22.58 9.31
CA SER A 59 -18.79 -21.75 8.37
C SER A 59 -18.97 -20.31 8.84
N PHE A 60 -19.10 -20.09 10.16
CA PHE A 60 -19.27 -18.76 10.73
C PHE A 60 -18.00 -17.90 10.59
N ALA A 61 -16.82 -18.44 10.91
CA ALA A 61 -15.55 -17.74 10.77
C ALA A 61 -15.25 -17.41 9.30
N THR A 62 -15.57 -18.34 8.39
CA THR A 62 -15.42 -18.15 6.94
C THR A 62 -16.28 -17.00 6.43
N THR A 63 -17.52 -16.87 6.92
CA THR A 63 -18.42 -15.76 6.55
C THR A 63 -17.84 -14.41 7.00
N ILE A 64 -17.36 -14.33 8.25
CA ILE A 64 -16.71 -13.11 8.77
C ILE A 64 -15.47 -12.77 7.94
N PHE A 65 -14.67 -13.77 7.58
CA PHE A 65 -13.46 -13.58 6.77
C PHE A 65 -13.77 -13.01 5.37
N VAL A 66 -14.77 -13.57 4.68
CA VAL A 66 -15.19 -13.08 3.35
C VAL A 66 -15.69 -11.64 3.43
N VAL A 67 -16.57 -11.34 4.38
CA VAL A 67 -17.07 -9.97 4.59
C VAL A 67 -15.90 -9.02 4.92
N GLY A 68 -14.94 -9.45 5.74
CA GLY A 68 -13.75 -8.69 6.08
C GLY A 68 -12.86 -8.36 4.88
N ILE A 69 -12.56 -9.35 4.03
CA ILE A 69 -11.77 -9.14 2.80
C ILE A 69 -12.48 -8.17 1.85
N VAL A 70 -13.79 -8.35 1.64
CA VAL A 70 -14.57 -7.46 0.77
C VAL A 70 -14.58 -6.04 1.33
N ALA A 71 -14.84 -5.87 2.62
CA ALA A 71 -14.83 -4.56 3.27
C ALA A 71 -13.45 -3.88 3.19
N ALA A 72 -12.36 -4.61 3.43
CA ALA A 72 -10.99 -4.10 3.31
C ALA A 72 -10.64 -3.70 1.87
N GLY A 73 -11.03 -4.51 0.89
CA GLY A 73 -10.86 -4.23 -0.53
C GLY A 73 -11.59 -2.95 -0.95
N VAL A 74 -12.89 -2.85 -0.64
CA VAL A 74 -13.70 -1.67 -0.99
C VAL A 74 -13.20 -0.41 -0.29
N SER A 75 -12.87 -0.49 1.00
CA SER A 75 -12.38 0.65 1.78
C SER A 75 -11.07 1.21 1.23
N SER A 76 -10.11 0.33 0.87
CA SER A 76 -8.81 0.75 0.31
C SER A 76 -8.89 1.30 -1.11
N GLN A 77 -9.90 0.91 -1.90
CA GLN A 77 -10.07 1.42 -3.26
C GLN A 77 -10.45 2.90 -3.30
N PHE A 78 -11.23 3.40 -2.34
CA PHE A 78 -11.68 4.80 -2.38
C PHE A 78 -10.51 5.81 -2.38
N PRO A 79 -9.54 5.76 -1.44
CA PRO A 79 -8.37 6.63 -1.50
C PRO A 79 -7.54 6.44 -2.76
N ASN A 80 -7.38 5.20 -3.24
CA ASN A 80 -6.56 4.90 -4.42
C ASN A 80 -7.07 5.59 -5.68
N VAL A 81 -8.39 5.53 -5.92
CA VAL A 81 -9.00 6.13 -7.11
C VAL A 81 -9.07 7.65 -7.03
N LEU A 82 -9.19 8.21 -5.82
CA LEU A 82 -9.23 9.67 -5.60
C LEU A 82 -7.85 10.33 -5.59
N MET A 83 -6.78 9.57 -5.35
CA MET A 83 -5.41 10.08 -5.27
C MET A 83 -4.99 10.85 -6.54
N LEU A 84 -5.24 10.28 -7.73
CA LEU A 84 -4.83 10.91 -8.98
C LEU A 84 -5.58 12.23 -9.28
N PRO A 85 -6.93 12.29 -9.17
CA PRO A 85 -7.67 13.56 -9.20
C PRO A 85 -7.13 14.62 -8.23
N TRP A 86 -6.81 14.23 -7.00
CA TRP A 86 -6.27 15.14 -5.98
C TRP A 86 -4.90 15.69 -6.37
N LEU A 87 -4.00 14.83 -6.86
CA LEU A 87 -2.69 15.27 -7.37
C LEU A 87 -2.83 16.25 -8.53
N LEU A 88 -3.80 16.03 -9.42
CA LEU A 88 -4.08 16.95 -10.54
C LEU A 88 -4.70 18.27 -10.07
N CYS A 89 -5.58 18.27 -9.06
CA CYS A 89 -6.05 19.50 -8.43
C CYS A 89 -4.90 20.29 -7.83
N ASP A 90 -4.04 19.62 -7.06
CA ASP A 90 -2.91 20.24 -6.37
C ASP A 90 -1.88 20.81 -7.37
N PHE A 91 -1.59 20.08 -8.44
CA PHE A 91 -0.71 20.55 -9.52
C PHE A 91 -1.26 21.78 -10.25
N ASN A 92 -2.57 21.80 -10.51
CA ASN A 92 -3.24 22.93 -11.18
C ASN A 92 -3.68 24.05 -10.22
N GLN A 93 -3.33 23.96 -8.93
CA GLN A 93 -3.78 24.87 -7.87
C GLN A 93 -5.30 25.14 -7.90
N SER A 94 -6.08 24.14 -8.31
CA SER A 94 -7.52 24.23 -8.45
C SER A 94 -8.22 23.71 -7.20
N GLU A 95 -9.42 24.21 -6.92
CA GLU A 95 -10.23 23.66 -5.83
C GLU A 95 -10.48 22.16 -6.04
N ARG A 96 -10.44 21.42 -4.92
CA ARG A 96 -10.66 19.97 -4.88
C ARG A 96 -12.15 19.66 -4.97
N ASP A 97 -12.76 20.01 -6.08
CA ASP A 97 -14.14 19.69 -6.36
C ASP A 97 -14.22 18.39 -7.16
N MET A 98 -14.51 17.28 -6.46
CA MET A 98 -14.65 15.95 -7.05
C MET A 98 -15.98 15.74 -7.78
N THR A 99 -16.87 16.75 -7.78
CA THR A 99 -18.14 16.68 -8.51
C THR A 99 -18.00 16.99 -9.98
N LEU A 100 -16.91 17.66 -10.41
CA LEU A 100 -16.71 18.00 -11.81
C LEU A 100 -16.62 16.74 -12.70
N PRO A 101 -17.20 16.79 -13.91
CA PRO A 101 -17.23 15.65 -14.83
C PRO A 101 -15.83 15.17 -15.22
N ARG A 102 -14.84 16.08 -15.32
CA ARG A 102 -13.44 15.73 -15.62
C ARG A 102 -12.86 14.73 -14.62
N TYR A 103 -13.10 14.93 -13.33
CA TYR A 103 -12.56 14.08 -12.28
C TYR A 103 -13.33 12.77 -12.17
N ARG A 104 -14.66 12.80 -12.39
CA ARG A 104 -15.47 11.57 -12.47
C ARG A 104 -15.05 10.67 -13.63
N ILE A 105 -14.70 11.25 -14.79
CA ILE A 105 -14.17 10.49 -15.92
C ILE A 105 -12.82 9.84 -15.54
N ILE A 106 -11.92 10.57 -14.88
CA ILE A 106 -10.64 10.02 -14.41
C ILE A 106 -10.87 8.85 -13.44
N VAL A 107 -11.74 9.02 -12.45
CA VAL A 107 -12.13 7.99 -11.48
C VAL A 107 -12.70 6.75 -12.19
N LEU A 108 -13.55 6.96 -13.19
CA LEU A 108 -14.16 5.89 -13.99
C LEU A 108 -13.09 5.13 -14.79
N VAL A 109 -12.17 5.85 -15.45
CA VAL A 109 -11.08 5.23 -16.22
C VAL A 109 -10.16 4.42 -15.32
N ILE A 110 -9.76 4.94 -14.15
CA ILE A 110 -8.92 4.21 -13.19
C ILE A 110 -9.64 2.94 -12.70
N THR A 111 -10.93 3.04 -12.39
CA THR A 111 -11.73 1.88 -11.97
C THR A 111 -11.82 0.83 -13.07
N LEU A 112 -11.99 1.25 -14.34
CA LEU A 112 -11.98 0.33 -15.48
C LEU A 112 -10.63 -0.36 -15.68
N LEU A 113 -9.51 0.33 -15.43
CA LEU A 113 -8.18 -0.30 -15.46
C LEU A 113 -8.04 -1.40 -14.38
N GLY A 114 -8.76 -1.28 -13.27
CA GLY A 114 -8.85 -2.35 -12.27
C GLY A 114 -9.47 -3.65 -12.79
N LEU A 115 -10.25 -3.59 -13.87
CA LEU A 115 -10.89 -4.75 -14.50
C LEU A 115 -9.93 -5.56 -15.39
N VAL A 116 -8.67 -5.12 -15.55
CA VAL A 116 -7.66 -5.83 -16.34
C VAL A 116 -7.42 -7.25 -15.81
N VAL A 117 -7.32 -7.44 -14.49
CA VAL A 117 -7.07 -8.78 -13.92
C VAL A 117 -8.14 -9.81 -14.29
N PRO A 118 -9.46 -9.55 -14.08
CA PRO A 118 -10.50 -10.49 -14.46
C PRO A 118 -10.68 -10.62 -15.98
N ILE A 119 -10.41 -9.56 -16.77
CA ILE A 119 -10.53 -9.64 -18.24
C ILE A 119 -9.46 -10.53 -18.86
N PHE A 120 -8.23 -10.45 -18.37
CA PHE A 120 -7.08 -11.18 -18.92
C PHE A 120 -6.84 -12.54 -18.24
N GLU A 121 -7.76 -13.00 -17.37
CA GLU A 121 -7.65 -14.23 -16.58
C GLU A 121 -6.28 -14.39 -15.89
N ALA A 122 -5.65 -13.27 -15.54
CA ALA A 122 -4.33 -13.26 -14.93
C ALA A 122 -4.41 -13.75 -13.48
N ARG A 123 -3.40 -14.50 -13.02
CA ARG A 123 -3.31 -14.93 -11.62
C ARG A 123 -3.22 -13.70 -10.70
N PRO A 124 -4.23 -13.41 -9.87
CA PRO A 124 -4.26 -12.22 -9.02
C PRO A 124 -3.05 -12.11 -8.10
N VAL A 125 -2.57 -13.23 -7.55
CA VAL A 125 -1.37 -13.26 -6.71
C VAL A 125 -0.12 -12.85 -7.49
N PHE A 126 0.04 -13.30 -8.74
CA PHE A 126 1.16 -12.88 -9.58
C PHE A 126 1.13 -11.38 -9.88
N VAL A 127 -0.04 -10.83 -10.23
CA VAL A 127 -0.22 -9.39 -10.46
C VAL A 127 0.06 -8.60 -9.18
N MET A 128 -0.35 -9.12 -8.02
CA MET A 128 -0.05 -8.54 -6.71
C MET A 128 1.45 -8.52 -6.45
N ILE A 129 2.18 -9.61 -6.69
CA ILE A 129 3.64 -9.69 -6.49
C ILE A 129 4.36 -8.66 -7.37
N ILE A 130 3.98 -8.55 -8.65
CA ILE A 130 4.53 -7.52 -9.54
C ILE A 130 4.25 -6.12 -9.00
N SER A 131 3.02 -5.83 -8.59
CA SER A 131 2.66 -4.53 -8.00
C SER A 131 3.48 -4.21 -6.75
N GLN A 132 3.73 -5.20 -5.88
CA GLN A 132 4.58 -5.02 -4.70
C GLN A 132 6.05 -4.78 -5.08
N ALA A 133 6.55 -5.42 -6.14
CA ALA A 133 7.89 -5.16 -6.63
C ALA A 133 8.03 -3.73 -7.18
N PHE A 134 7.02 -3.22 -7.89
CA PHE A 134 6.98 -1.81 -8.30
C PHE A 134 7.00 -0.87 -7.07
N ASN A 135 6.20 -1.16 -6.04
CA ASN A 135 6.22 -0.37 -4.80
C ASN A 135 7.61 -0.36 -4.14
N ALA A 136 8.31 -1.50 -4.13
CA ALA A 136 9.66 -1.59 -3.59
C ALA A 136 10.66 -0.71 -4.36
N VAL A 137 10.48 -0.49 -5.66
CA VAL A 137 11.31 0.40 -6.50
C VAL A 137 10.94 1.87 -6.32
N ILE A 138 9.65 2.19 -6.13
CA ILE A 138 9.17 3.57 -5.98
C ILE A 138 9.58 4.15 -4.62
N LEU A 139 9.58 3.32 -3.57
CA LEU A 139 9.89 3.74 -2.19
C LEU A 139 11.20 4.56 -2.04
N PRO A 140 12.38 4.12 -2.54
CA PRO A 140 13.62 4.91 -2.40
C PRO A 140 13.52 6.27 -3.09
N VAL A 141 12.84 6.36 -4.23
CA VAL A 141 12.65 7.63 -4.95
C VAL A 141 11.82 8.59 -4.12
N THR A 142 10.71 8.10 -3.55
CA THR A 142 9.85 8.92 -2.68
C THR A 142 10.59 9.39 -1.42
N VAL A 143 11.34 8.51 -0.75
CA VAL A 143 12.11 8.85 0.46
C VAL A 143 13.20 9.87 0.13
N ALA A 144 13.92 9.70 -1.00
CA ALA A 144 14.91 10.65 -1.45
C ALA A 144 14.30 12.05 -1.71
N CYS A 145 13.13 12.11 -2.35
CA CYS A 145 12.40 13.36 -2.56
C CYS A 145 12.00 14.03 -1.22
N ILE A 146 11.50 13.26 -0.26
CA ILE A 146 11.14 13.77 1.09
C ILE A 146 12.39 14.30 1.81
N LEU A 147 13.50 13.58 1.75
CA LEU A 147 14.75 13.99 2.38
C LEU A 147 15.30 15.27 1.74
N TYR A 148 15.25 15.37 0.41
CA TYR A 148 15.68 16.56 -0.33
C TYR A 148 14.82 17.78 -0.02
N LEU A 149 13.49 17.66 -0.16
CA LEU A 149 12.55 18.75 0.08
C LEU A 149 12.52 19.17 1.56
N GLY A 150 12.57 18.22 2.49
CA GLY A 150 12.60 18.47 3.94
C GLY A 150 13.87 19.19 4.43
N ASN A 151 14.94 19.20 3.62
CA ASN A 151 16.16 19.94 3.90
C ASN A 151 16.27 21.29 3.18
N ARG A 152 15.35 21.58 2.26
CA ARG A 152 15.42 22.81 1.46
C ARG A 152 14.93 24.01 2.28
N ARG A 153 15.84 24.94 2.54
CA ARG A 153 15.57 26.18 3.32
C ARG A 153 14.48 27.03 2.68
N ASP A 154 14.47 27.14 1.35
CA ASP A 154 13.49 27.92 0.59
C ASP A 154 12.05 27.44 0.78
N LEU A 155 11.84 26.16 1.14
CA LEU A 155 10.50 25.56 1.28
C LEU A 155 10.11 25.35 2.74
N MET A 156 11.02 24.84 3.57
CA MET A 156 10.73 24.46 4.97
C MET A 156 10.96 25.60 5.96
N GLY A 157 11.74 26.63 5.62
CA GLY A 157 12.08 27.73 6.53
C GLY A 157 12.61 27.23 7.87
N GLU A 158 11.93 27.60 8.95
CA GLU A 158 12.25 27.22 10.34
C GLU A 158 11.90 25.75 10.68
N HIS A 159 11.08 25.07 9.88
CA HIS A 159 10.60 23.70 10.15
C HIS A 159 11.45 22.62 9.48
N ARG A 160 12.74 22.90 9.25
CA ARG A 160 13.65 21.96 8.61
C ARG A 160 13.75 20.66 9.41
N ASN A 161 13.94 19.55 8.68
CA ASN A 161 14.30 18.27 9.30
C ASN A 161 15.44 18.43 10.29
N THR A 162 15.22 17.96 11.51
CA THR A 162 16.25 17.87 12.54
C THR A 162 17.34 16.89 12.13
N THR A 163 18.51 16.98 12.76
CA THR A 163 19.61 16.02 12.53
C THR A 163 19.14 14.57 12.79
N THR A 164 18.30 14.35 13.79
CA THR A 164 17.70 13.04 14.08
C THR A 164 16.77 12.57 12.96
N ALA A 165 15.89 13.44 12.45
CA ALA A 165 15.00 13.11 11.35
C ALA A 165 15.79 12.76 10.07
N ASN A 166 16.87 13.49 9.78
CA ASN A 166 17.73 13.21 8.64
C ASN A 166 18.47 11.87 8.77
N VAL A 167 18.97 11.51 9.95
CA VAL A 167 19.61 10.21 10.18
C VAL A 167 18.60 9.07 9.96
N VAL A 168 17.39 9.20 10.52
CA VAL A 168 16.32 8.20 10.34
C VAL A 168 15.90 8.08 8.87
N LEU A 169 15.66 9.21 8.18
CA LEU A 169 15.30 9.20 6.76
C LEU A 169 16.41 8.62 5.89
N THR A 170 17.67 8.86 6.23
CA THR A 170 18.82 8.26 5.52
C THR A 170 18.88 6.75 5.76
N ALA A 171 18.64 6.29 6.99
CA ALA A 171 18.56 4.86 7.29
C ALA A 171 17.39 4.18 6.53
N ILE A 172 16.22 4.83 6.48
CA ILE A 172 15.07 4.37 5.68
C ILE A 172 15.43 4.31 4.19
N LEU A 173 16.14 5.32 3.67
CA LEU A 173 16.60 5.33 2.28
C LEU A 173 17.52 4.14 2.00
N LEU A 174 18.53 3.89 2.84
CA LEU A 174 19.42 2.74 2.70
C LEU A 174 18.65 1.41 2.75
N PHE A 175 17.73 1.26 3.72
CA PHE A 175 16.89 0.08 3.84
C PHE A 175 15.98 -0.11 2.62
N SER A 176 15.42 0.97 2.09
CA SER A 176 14.58 0.93 0.89
C SER A 176 15.37 0.47 -0.33
N LEU A 177 16.62 0.93 -0.51
CA LEU A 177 17.51 0.48 -1.60
C LEU A 177 17.81 -1.03 -1.51
N VAL A 178 18.05 -1.53 -0.29
CA VAL A 178 18.23 -2.98 -0.07
C VAL A 178 16.96 -3.73 -0.46
N THR A 179 15.79 -3.28 0.01
CA THR A 179 14.50 -3.91 -0.32
C THR A 179 14.21 -3.87 -1.83
N THR A 180 14.50 -2.76 -2.51
CA THR A 180 14.42 -2.65 -3.96
C THR A 180 15.30 -3.69 -4.65
N SER A 181 16.55 -3.84 -4.19
CA SER A 181 17.47 -4.82 -4.77
C SER A 181 16.98 -6.25 -4.61
N MET A 182 16.35 -6.58 -3.47
CA MET A 182 15.73 -7.88 -3.23
C MET A 182 14.49 -8.08 -4.12
N GLY A 183 13.64 -7.05 -4.24
CA GLY A 183 12.44 -7.09 -5.07
C GLY A 183 12.75 -7.31 -6.55
N ILE A 184 13.75 -6.62 -7.09
CA ILE A 184 14.21 -6.81 -8.47
C ILE A 184 14.72 -8.24 -8.68
N ARG A 185 15.52 -8.77 -7.73
CA ARG A 185 16.00 -10.16 -7.80
C ARG A 185 14.85 -11.17 -7.73
N GLY A 186 13.83 -10.93 -6.90
CA GLY A 186 12.66 -11.79 -6.79
C GLY A 186 11.84 -11.83 -8.09
N VAL A 187 11.57 -10.67 -8.69
CA VAL A 187 10.90 -10.59 -10.00
C VAL A 187 11.73 -11.28 -11.08
N TRP A 188 13.05 -11.09 -11.07
CA TRP A 188 13.94 -11.75 -12.03
C TRP A 188 13.89 -13.28 -11.91
N GLN A 189 13.85 -13.82 -10.68
CA GLN A 189 13.71 -15.26 -10.45
C GLN A 189 12.38 -15.79 -10.98
N ILE A 190 11.28 -15.07 -10.75
CA ILE A 190 9.94 -15.46 -11.21
C ILE A 190 9.84 -15.45 -12.75
N ILE A 191 10.53 -14.52 -13.42
CA ILE A 191 10.56 -14.45 -14.89
C ILE A 191 11.49 -15.51 -15.48
N ALA A 192 12.54 -15.90 -14.75
CA ALA A 192 13.53 -16.89 -15.20
C ALA A 192 13.16 -18.36 -14.90
N SER A 193 12.12 -18.59 -14.09
CA SER A 193 11.56 -19.92 -13.75
C SER A 193 10.34 -20.26 -14.59
#